data_AF-A0A968NQC7-F1
#
_entry.id   AF-A0A968NQC7-F1
#
_cell.length_a   1.000
_cell.length_b   1.000
_cell.length_c   1.000
_cell.angle_alpha   90.00
_cell.angle_beta   90.00
_cell.angle_gamma   90.00
#
_symmetry.space_group_name_H-M   'P 1'
#
loop_
_entity.id
_entity.type
_entity.pdbx_description
1 polymer ?
#
loop_
_entity_poly.entity_id
_entity_poly.type
_entity_poly.pdbx_seq_one_letter_code
_entity_poly.pdbx_strand_id
1 'polypeptide(L)'
;MSWHASEGADLQHTDGLVALEAIHLMKNYREEGSPFFLAVGFYKPHTPFVAPKRYFEMYDKSKIVVPTVPEGYLDTIPEPAVRSIRKKDQIDLPEDTARSAIHAYHATISYLDARRRLLDALETLGIEGHYHCAVHLGSWLPYG
;
A
#
# COMPACT_ATOMS: atom_id res chain seq x y z
N MET A 1 9.60 13.62 -2.34
CA MET A 1 8.57 12.56 -2.55
C MET A 1 7.90 12.80 -3.90
N SER A 2 7.29 11.79 -4.52
CA SER A 2 6.59 11.93 -5.80
C SER A 2 5.28 11.13 -5.80
N TRP A 3 4.26 11.67 -6.47
CA TRP A 3 2.95 11.07 -6.63
C TRP A 3 2.38 11.36 -8.01
N HIS A 4 1.49 10.48 -8.49
CA HIS A 4 0.86 10.63 -9.79
C HIS A 4 -0.52 9.96 -9.81
N ALA A 5 -1.56 10.74 -10.14
CA ALA A 5 -2.87 10.22 -10.51
C ALA A 5 -2.82 9.80 -11.97
N SER A 6 -2.71 8.50 -12.21
CA SER A 6 -2.60 7.95 -13.56
C SER A 6 -3.97 7.78 -14.22
N GLU A 7 -4.03 7.91 -15.54
CA GLU A 7 -5.22 7.59 -16.34
C GLU A 7 -5.36 6.08 -16.63
N GLY A 8 -4.35 5.26 -16.28
CA GLY A 8 -4.34 3.83 -16.52
C GLY A 8 -5.33 3.06 -15.65
N ALA A 9 -5.84 1.94 -16.17
CA ALA A 9 -6.67 1.01 -15.42
C ALA A 9 -5.84 0.29 -14.34
N ASP A 10 -6.53 -0.25 -13.33
CA ASP A 10 -5.89 -0.93 -12.20
C ASP A 10 -4.93 -2.04 -12.61
N LEU A 11 -5.34 -2.86 -13.59
CA LEU A 11 -4.59 -4.02 -14.04
C LEU A 11 -3.35 -3.67 -14.88
N GLN A 12 -3.21 -2.41 -15.29
CA GLN A 12 -2.05 -1.92 -16.04
C GLN A 12 -0.92 -1.47 -15.11
N HIS A 13 -1.18 -1.39 -13.81
CA HIS A 13 -0.19 -1.04 -12.80
C HIS A 13 0.49 -2.28 -12.25
N THR A 14 1.70 -2.12 -11.69
CA THR A 14 2.53 -3.22 -11.17
C THR A 14 1.75 -4.16 -10.24
N ASP A 15 1.03 -3.62 -9.25
CA ASP A 15 0.26 -4.45 -8.32
C ASP A 15 -0.93 -5.15 -8.96
N GLY A 16 -1.50 -4.57 -10.02
CA GLY A 16 -2.53 -5.22 -10.82
C GLY A 16 -1.98 -6.43 -11.60
N LEU A 17 -0.80 -6.27 -12.20
CA LEU A 17 -0.10 -7.36 -12.89
C LEU A 17 0.32 -8.47 -11.92
N VAL A 18 0.84 -8.11 -10.74
CA VAL A 18 1.17 -9.07 -9.68
C VAL A 18 -0.05 -9.89 -9.25
N ALA A 19 -1.21 -9.24 -9.07
CA ALA A 19 -2.44 -9.94 -8.73
C ALA A 19 -2.87 -10.90 -9.84
N LEU A 20 -2.80 -10.48 -11.11
CA LEU A 20 -3.14 -11.35 -12.25
C LEU A 20 -2.22 -12.57 -12.33
N GLU A 21 -0.92 -12.37 -12.14
CA GLU A 21 0.05 -13.45 -12.18
C GLU A 21 -0.15 -14.45 -11.03
N ALA A 22 -0.44 -13.94 -9.82
CA ALA A 22 -0.77 -14.80 -8.69
C ALA A 22 -2.00 -15.68 -9.00
N ILE A 23 -3.06 -15.11 -9.58
CA ILE A 23 -4.25 -15.88 -10.00
C ILE A 23 -3.89 -16.92 -11.05
N HIS A 24 -3.04 -16.57 -12.02
CA HIS A 24 -2.60 -17.49 -13.06
C HIS A 24 -1.84 -18.69 -12.47
N LEU A 25 -0.86 -18.45 -11.59
CA LEU A 25 -0.09 -19.50 -10.94
C LEU A 25 -0.99 -20.41 -10.08
N MET A 26 -1.92 -19.84 -9.31
CA MET A 26 -2.86 -20.62 -8.49
C MET A 26 -3.75 -21.53 -9.35
N LYS A 27 -4.18 -21.07 -10.53
CA LYS A 27 -4.93 -21.91 -11.49
C LYS A 27 -4.10 -23.08 -11.98
N ASN A 28 -2.88 -22.81 -12.42
CA ASN A 28 -2.00 -23.86 -12.97
C ASN A 28 -1.70 -24.94 -11.93
N TYR A 29 -1.31 -24.56 -10.70
CA TYR A 29 -1.03 -25.54 -9.64
C TYR A 29 -2.25 -26.38 -9.25
N ARG A 30 -3.44 -25.77 -9.28
CA ARG A 30 -4.70 -26.49 -9.04
C ARG A 30 -4.97 -27.52 -10.14
N GLU A 31 -4.78 -27.16 -11.40
CA GLU A 31 -4.96 -28.07 -12.55
C GLU A 31 -3.94 -29.22 -12.54
N GLU A 32 -2.72 -28.95 -12.11
CA GLU A 32 -1.67 -29.96 -11.92
C GLU A 32 -1.89 -30.86 -10.69
N GLY A 33 -2.80 -30.48 -9.78
CA GLY A 33 -3.08 -31.22 -8.54
C GLY A 33 -1.93 -31.18 -7.52
N SER A 34 -0.98 -30.25 -7.66
CA SER A 34 0.19 -30.15 -6.79
C SER A 34 -0.07 -29.17 -5.64
N PRO A 35 0.32 -29.50 -4.39
CA PRO A 35 0.32 -28.52 -3.31
C PRO A 35 1.32 -27.41 -3.63
N PHE A 36 0.96 -26.16 -3.30
CA PHE A 36 1.80 -25.01 -3.56
C PHE A 36 1.88 -24.09 -2.34
N PHE A 37 2.97 -23.33 -2.26
CA PHE A 37 3.13 -22.19 -1.36
C PHE A 37 3.39 -20.96 -2.23
N LEU A 38 2.53 -19.94 -2.12
CA LEU A 38 2.64 -18.72 -2.91
C LEU A 38 2.72 -17.50 -1.99
N ALA A 39 3.80 -16.74 -2.10
CA ALA A 39 3.96 -15.45 -1.46
C ALA A 39 3.70 -14.34 -2.49
N VAL A 40 2.68 -13.52 -2.25
CA VAL A 40 2.30 -12.40 -3.12
C VAL A 40 2.63 -11.08 -2.44
N GLY A 41 3.64 -10.38 -2.96
CA GLY A 41 4.08 -9.09 -2.42
C GLY A 41 3.59 -7.94 -3.29
N PHE A 42 2.77 -7.06 -2.72
CA PHE A 42 2.38 -5.82 -3.38
C PHE A 42 3.38 -4.69 -3.09
N TYR A 43 3.58 -3.82 -4.07
CA TYR A 43 4.48 -2.69 -3.98
C TYR A 43 3.85 -1.50 -3.25
N LYS A 44 2.57 -1.20 -3.49
CA LYS A 44 1.88 -0.15 -2.75
C LYS A 44 1.69 -0.55 -1.28
N PRO A 45 1.75 0.42 -0.34
CA PRO A 45 1.78 1.87 -0.53
C PRO A 45 3.19 2.49 -0.69
N HIS A 46 4.24 1.73 -1.04
CA HIS A 46 5.59 2.30 -1.16
C HIS A 46 5.66 3.40 -2.25
N THR A 47 6.45 4.44 -1.97
CA THR A 47 6.72 5.54 -2.91
C THR A 47 7.40 5.02 -4.18
N PRO A 48 7.20 5.66 -5.35
CA PRO A 48 6.34 6.83 -5.60
C PRO A 48 4.85 6.49 -5.45
N PHE A 49 4.02 7.42 -4.98
CA PHE A 49 2.59 7.19 -4.77
C PHE A 49 1.83 7.32 -6.09
N VAL A 50 1.72 6.22 -6.82
CA VAL A 50 1.07 6.15 -8.13
C VAL A 50 -0.14 5.24 -8.05
N ALA A 51 -1.31 5.75 -8.43
CA ALA A 51 -2.54 4.99 -8.50
C ALA A 51 -3.48 5.57 -9.57
N PRO A 52 -4.45 4.80 -10.08
CA PRO A 52 -5.50 5.29 -10.95
C PRO A 52 -6.24 6.48 -10.33
N LYS A 53 -6.53 7.50 -11.16
CA LYS A 53 -7.13 8.77 -10.74
C LYS A 53 -8.39 8.62 -9.89
N ARG A 54 -9.23 7.64 -10.20
CA ARG A 54 -10.45 7.32 -9.43
C ARG A 54 -10.20 7.14 -7.93
N TYR A 55 -9.04 6.64 -7.53
CA TYR A 55 -8.68 6.46 -6.12
C TYR A 55 -8.27 7.76 -5.43
N PHE A 56 -7.74 8.73 -6.19
CA PHE A 56 -7.49 10.08 -5.67
C PHE A 56 -8.82 10.82 -5.46
N GLU A 57 -9.79 10.62 -6.36
CA GLU A 57 -11.12 11.24 -6.31
C GLU A 57 -11.98 10.75 -5.13
N MET A 58 -11.65 9.58 -4.54
CA MET A 58 -12.31 9.07 -3.32
C MET A 58 -12.09 9.96 -2.10
N TYR A 59 -11.05 10.80 -2.11
CA TYR A 59 -10.63 11.58 -0.96
C TYR A 59 -10.60 13.07 -1.31
N ASP A 60 -11.29 13.87 -0.49
CA ASP A 60 -11.21 15.32 -0.57
C ASP A 60 -9.92 15.80 0.10
N LYS A 61 -8.95 16.28 -0.71
CA LYS A 61 -7.65 16.79 -0.24
C LYS A 61 -7.81 17.89 0.82
N SER A 62 -8.85 18.72 0.73
CA SER A 62 -9.07 19.82 1.69
C SER A 62 -9.41 19.34 3.10
N LYS A 63 -9.95 18.13 3.24
CA LYS A 63 -10.33 17.52 4.52
C LYS A 63 -9.20 16.77 5.21
N ILE A 64 -8.05 16.61 4.56
CA ILE A 64 -6.91 15.87 5.11
C ILE A 64 -6.18 16.70 6.17
N VAL A 65 -6.16 16.23 7.41
CA VAL A 65 -5.43 16.90 8.49
C VAL A 65 -3.95 16.53 8.40
N VAL A 66 -3.08 17.53 8.29
CA VAL A 66 -1.62 17.34 8.35
C VAL A 66 -1.21 17.25 9.82
N PRO A 67 -0.54 16.17 10.26
CA PRO A 67 -0.08 16.04 11.63
C PRO A 67 1.04 17.04 11.91
N THR A 68 1.04 17.61 13.12
CA THR A 68 2.11 18.47 13.61
C THR A 68 2.96 17.72 14.62
N VAL A 69 4.27 18.01 14.63
CA VAL A 69 5.18 17.49 15.64
C VAL A 69 5.25 18.52 16.76
N PRO A 70 4.91 18.16 18.02
CA PRO A 70 5.01 19.08 19.14
C PRO A 70 6.45 19.57 19.37
N GLU A 71 6.59 20.79 19.89
CA GLU A 71 7.88 21.30 20.33
C GLU A 71 8.49 20.38 21.40
N GLY A 72 9.79 20.10 21.31
CA GLY A 72 10.51 19.20 22.21
C GLY A 72 10.22 17.71 22.01
N TYR A 73 9.39 17.30 21.03
CA TYR A 73 9.10 15.87 20.80
C TYR A 73 10.36 15.03 20.54
N LEU A 74 11.32 15.56 19.78
CA LEU A 74 12.57 14.85 19.51
C LEU A 74 13.43 14.63 20.76
N ASP A 75 13.31 15.48 21.77
CA ASP A 75 14.03 15.33 23.05
C ASP A 75 13.49 14.17 23.90
N THR A 76 12.28 13.68 23.58
CA THR A 76 11.68 12.50 24.22
C THR A 76 12.17 11.17 23.64
N ILE A 77 12.90 11.21 22.52
CA ILE A 77 13.33 10.03 21.77
C ILE A 77 14.82 9.77 22.04
N PRO A 78 15.26 8.51 22.22
CA PRO A 78 16.68 8.20 22.35
C PRO A 78 17.49 8.71 21.15
N GLU A 79 18.64 9.33 21.43
CA GLU A 79 19.54 9.95 20.43
C GLU A 79 19.83 9.05 19.20
N PRO A 80 20.08 7.74 19.32
CA PRO A 80 20.28 6.88 18.15
C PRO A 80 19.05 6.82 17.22
N ALA A 81 17.84 6.85 17.79
CA ALA A 81 16.60 6.83 17.04
C ALA A 81 16.33 8.19 16.37
N VAL A 82 16.63 9.31 17.03
CA VAL A 82 16.56 10.65 16.42
C VAL A 82 17.47 10.74 15.19
N ARG A 83 18.70 10.23 15.28
CA ARG A 83 19.64 10.17 14.14
C ARG A 83 19.15 9.30 12.98
N SER A 84 18.27 8.34 13.24
CA SER A 84 17.71 7.44 12.23
C SER A 84 16.51 8.03 11.48
N ILE A 85 15.93 9.14 11.96
CA ILE A 85 14.88 9.86 11.26
C ILE A 85 15.45 10.35 9.93
N ARG A 86 15.05 9.69 8.84
CA ARG A 86 15.67 9.86 7.53
C ARG A 86 15.45 11.28 7.01
N LYS A 87 16.58 11.90 6.64
CA LYS A 87 16.77 13.15 5.88
C LYS A 87 15.93 14.37 6.31
N LYS A 88 16.64 15.47 6.58
CA LYS A 88 16.04 16.80 6.85
C LYS A 88 15.04 17.29 5.78
N ASP A 89 15.10 16.76 4.56
CA ASP A 89 14.22 17.15 3.44
C ASP A 89 12.80 16.52 3.50
N GLN A 90 12.54 15.66 4.49
CA GLN A 90 11.22 15.06 4.76
C GLN A 90 10.64 15.48 6.11
N ILE A 91 11.38 16.30 6.86
CA ILE A 91 10.97 16.92 8.11
C ILE A 91 10.45 18.32 7.74
N ASP A 92 9.34 18.75 8.33
CA ASP A 92 8.74 20.08 8.13
C ASP A 92 8.43 20.42 6.65
N LEU A 93 7.86 19.46 5.92
CA LEU A 93 7.35 19.70 4.58
C LEU A 93 6.30 20.84 4.60
N PRO A 94 6.27 21.70 3.55
CA PRO A 94 5.17 22.64 3.39
C PRO A 94 3.82 21.93 3.52
N GLU A 95 2.87 22.54 4.22
CA GLU A 95 1.61 21.89 4.57
C GLU A 95 0.88 21.30 3.35
N ASP A 96 0.82 22.04 2.23
CA ASP A 96 0.20 21.55 1.00
C ASP A 96 0.93 20.32 0.40
N THR A 97 2.26 20.29 0.51
CA THR A 97 3.09 19.15 0.08
C THR A 97 2.82 17.93 0.97
N ALA A 98 2.79 18.11 2.30
CA ALA A 98 2.48 17.05 3.25
C ALA A 98 1.06 16.50 3.02
N ARG A 99 0.08 17.40 2.87
CA ARG A 99 -1.31 17.07 2.57
C ARG A 99 -1.45 16.31 1.25
N SER A 100 -0.74 16.71 0.20
CA SER A 100 -0.71 16.01 -1.09
C SER A 100 -0.11 14.61 -0.97
N ALA A 101 0.95 14.45 -0.16
CA ALA A 101 1.55 13.15 0.07
C ALA A 101 0.61 12.21 0.84
N ILE A 102 -0.08 12.69 1.87
CA ILE A 102 -1.08 11.93 2.62
C ILE A 102 -2.25 11.55 1.70
N HIS A 103 -2.72 12.50 0.87
CA HIS A 103 -3.76 12.24 -0.13
C HIS A 103 -3.39 11.10 -1.07
N ALA A 104 -2.19 11.16 -1.63
CA ALA A 104 -1.68 10.14 -2.54
C ALA A 104 -1.45 8.79 -1.82
N TYR A 105 -0.99 8.81 -0.57
CA TYR A 105 -0.86 7.61 0.25
C TYR A 105 -2.22 6.92 0.43
N HIS A 106 -3.26 7.66 0.83
CA HIS A 106 -4.62 7.13 0.95
C HIS A 106 -5.15 6.56 -0.38
N ALA A 107 -4.92 7.26 -1.50
CA ALA A 107 -5.28 6.76 -2.82
C ALA A 107 -4.59 5.42 -3.12
N THR A 108 -3.29 5.29 -2.83
CA THR A 108 -2.57 4.03 -3.06
C THR A 108 -3.00 2.88 -2.14
N ILE A 109 -3.45 3.18 -0.92
CA ILE A 109 -4.04 2.20 -0.01
C ILE A 109 -5.39 1.71 -0.54
N SER A 110 -6.29 2.61 -0.94
CA SER A 110 -7.58 2.21 -1.53
C SER A 110 -7.42 1.45 -2.83
N TYR A 111 -6.46 1.87 -3.66
CA TYR A 111 -6.03 1.11 -4.83
C TYR A 111 -5.68 -0.31 -4.34
N LEU A 112 -4.72 -0.48 -3.41
CA LEU A 112 -4.33 -1.78 -2.87
C LEU A 112 -5.48 -2.64 -2.35
N ASP A 113 -6.40 -2.04 -1.60
CA ASP A 113 -7.57 -2.72 -1.06
C ASP A 113 -8.47 -3.28 -2.16
N ALA A 114 -8.59 -2.59 -3.31
CA ALA A 114 -9.34 -3.12 -4.45
C ALA A 114 -8.71 -4.40 -5.07
N ARG A 115 -7.44 -4.73 -4.78
CA ARG A 115 -6.85 -6.05 -5.12
C ARG A 115 -7.20 -7.15 -4.15
N ARG A 116 -7.97 -6.89 -3.09
CA ARG A 116 -8.61 -7.95 -2.31
C ARG A 116 -9.47 -8.88 -3.17
N ARG A 117 -9.83 -8.48 -4.39
CA ARG A 117 -10.37 -9.37 -5.45
C ARG A 117 -9.48 -10.59 -5.76
N LEU A 118 -8.21 -10.60 -5.36
CA LEU A 118 -7.38 -11.81 -5.35
C LEU A 118 -7.95 -12.88 -4.41
N LEU A 119 -8.56 -12.48 -3.28
CA LEU A 119 -9.26 -13.38 -2.37
C LEU A 119 -10.54 -13.91 -3.02
N ASP A 120 -11.30 -13.07 -3.73
CA ASP A 120 -12.45 -13.54 -4.54
C ASP A 120 -12.04 -14.59 -5.59
N ALA A 121 -10.80 -14.50 -6.10
CA ALA A 121 -10.27 -15.52 -6.99
C ALA A 121 -10.01 -16.86 -6.27
N LEU A 122 -9.66 -16.85 -4.97
CA LEU A 122 -9.56 -18.07 -4.16
C LEU A 122 -10.94 -18.74 -4.01
N GLU A 123 -11.99 -17.95 -3.73
CA GLU A 123 -13.39 -18.40 -3.70
C GLU A 123 -13.78 -19.01 -5.04
N THR A 124 -13.56 -18.27 -6.13
CA THR A 124 -13.92 -18.70 -7.49
C THR A 124 -13.20 -19.99 -7.91
N LEU A 125 -11.96 -20.17 -7.46
CA LEU A 125 -11.18 -21.39 -7.72
C LEU A 125 -11.55 -22.53 -6.77
N GLY A 126 -12.39 -22.30 -5.76
CA GLY A 126 -12.83 -23.32 -4.79
C GLY A 126 -11.69 -23.85 -3.94
N ILE A 127 -10.66 -23.04 -3.69
CA ILE A 127 -9.45 -23.45 -2.94
C ILE A 127 -9.45 -22.98 -1.48
N GLU A 128 -10.43 -22.17 -1.06
CA GLU A 128 -10.47 -21.65 0.33
C GLU A 128 -10.52 -22.71 1.44
N GLY A 129 -11.10 -23.88 1.17
CA GLY A 129 -11.20 -24.97 2.16
C GLY A 129 -9.97 -25.87 2.27
N HIS A 130 -9.02 -25.75 1.33
CA HIS A 130 -7.82 -26.60 1.26
C HIS A 130 -6.52 -25.83 1.50
N TYR A 131 -6.55 -24.51 1.44
CA TYR A 131 -5.36 -23.66 1.48
C TYR A 131 -5.54 -22.55 2.53
N HIS A 132 -4.51 -22.32 3.34
CA HIS A 132 -4.51 -21.24 4.33
C HIS A 132 -4.00 -19.94 3.69
N CYS A 133 -4.78 -18.87 3.76
CA CYS A 133 -4.35 -17.53 3.37
C CYS A 133 -3.99 -16.71 4.61
N ALA A 134 -2.78 -16.14 4.63
CA ALA A 134 -2.36 -15.19 5.66
C ALA A 134 -2.07 -13.83 5.00
N VAL A 135 -2.75 -12.78 5.46
CA VAL A 135 -2.50 -11.41 5.02
C VAL A 135 -1.75 -10.69 6.13
N HIS A 136 -0.55 -10.21 5.81
CA HIS A 136 0.22 -9.35 6.70
C HIS A 136 0.23 -7.93 6.17
N LEU A 137 -0.35 -7.01 6.94
CA LEU A 137 -0.22 -5.59 6.70
C LEU A 137 0.97 -5.11 7.54
N GLY A 138 2.05 -4.69 6.87
CA GLY A 138 3.18 -4.08 7.55
C GLY A 138 2.73 -2.79 8.23
N SER A 139 2.57 -2.81 9.55
CA SER A 139 2.19 -1.63 10.34
C SER A 139 3.35 -0.65 10.38
N TRP A 140 3.22 0.47 9.68
CA TRP A 140 4.03 1.68 9.89
C TRP A 140 3.27 2.61 10.84
N LEU A 141 3.03 2.16 12.07
CA LEU A 141 2.69 3.07 13.16
C LEU A 141 3.89 3.11 14.10
N PRO A 142 4.32 4.30 14.56
CA PRO A 142 5.34 4.38 15.59
C PRO A 142 4.79 3.67 16.83
N TYR A 143 5.65 2.89 17.46
CA TYR A 143 5.42 2.26 18.75
C TYR A 143 4.88 3.30 19.74
N GLY A 144 3.85 2.91 20.50
CA GLY A 144 3.14 3.77 21.45
C GLY A 144 3.92 4.14 22.70
#